data_AF-A0A7V5EJT9-F1
#
_entry.id   AF-A0A7V5EJT9-F1
#
_cell.length_a   1.000
_cell.length_b   1.000
_cell.length_c   1.000
_cell.angle_alpha   90.00
_cell.angle_beta   90.00
_cell.angle_gamma   90.00
#
_symmetry.space_group_name_H-M   'P 1'
#
loop_
_entity.id
_entity.type
_entity.pdbx_description
1 polymer ?
#
loop_
_entity_poly.entity_id
_entity_poly.type
_entity_poly.pdbx_seq_one_letter_code
_entity_poly.pdbx_strand_id
1 'polypeptide(L)'
;MIHKSSIVHPDAIIGKNTIIEPFVHIGADVVIGENCWIGAHVSIMDGSRIGDNCHIFPGAVIGAIPQDLKFGGEKSVVVIGNNVTIREYCTVNRGTKDLMRTEIKDNCL
;
A
#
# COMPACT_ATOMS: atom_id res chain seq x y z
N MET A 1 13.66 2.38 8.37
CA MET A 1 13.62 1.69 9.69
C MET A 1 12.32 0.90 9.74
N ILE A 2 12.34 -0.37 10.14
CA ILE A 2 11.13 -1.17 10.28
C ILE A 2 10.91 -1.45 11.78
N HIS A 3 9.79 -1.02 12.33
CA HIS A 3 9.50 -1.25 13.75
C HIS A 3 9.27 -2.74 14.02
N LYS A 4 9.82 -3.25 15.13
CA LYS A 4 9.80 -4.68 15.50
C LYS A 4 8.42 -5.30 15.67
N SER A 5 7.39 -4.49 15.90
CA SER A 5 6.00 -4.95 16.05
C SER A 5 5.21 -4.91 14.73
N SER A 6 5.84 -4.48 13.64
CA SER A 6 5.24 -4.60 12.31
C SER A 6 5.44 -6.02 11.77
N ILE A 7 4.49 -6.46 10.95
CA ILE A 7 4.55 -7.73 10.24
C ILE A 7 4.78 -7.40 8.78
N VAL A 8 5.96 -7.75 8.28
CA VAL A 8 6.36 -7.51 6.90
C VAL A 8 6.67 -8.85 6.26
N HIS A 9 5.96 -9.18 5.17
CA HIS A 9 6.24 -10.39 4.42
C HIS A 9 7.69 -10.37 3.91
N PRO A 10 8.44 -11.50 3.94
CA PRO A 10 9.84 -11.55 3.53
C PRO A 10 10.08 -11.12 2.06
N ASP A 11 9.07 -11.32 1.20
CA ASP A 11 9.14 -10.95 -0.22
C ASP A 11 8.78 -9.47 -0.50
N ALA A 12 8.39 -8.70 0.52
CA ALA A 12 8.10 -7.28 0.34
C ALA A 12 9.40 -6.49 0.09
N ILE A 13 9.37 -5.60 -0.89
CA ILE A 13 10.50 -4.74 -1.24
C ILE A 13 10.24 -3.36 -0.65
N ILE A 14 11.14 -2.92 0.24
CA ILE A 14 11.03 -1.63 0.93
C ILE A 14 12.25 -0.78 0.57
N GLY A 15 11.99 0.39 -0.03
CA GLY A 15 13.01 1.33 -0.46
C GLY A 15 13.81 1.93 0.69
N LYS A 16 14.97 2.51 0.35
CA LYS A 16 15.88 3.12 1.30
C LYS A 16 15.19 4.27 2.06
N ASN A 17 15.58 4.46 3.32
CA ASN A 17 15.05 5.50 4.22
C ASN A 17 13.54 5.44 4.51
N THR A 18 12.82 4.44 4.00
CA THR A 18 11.40 4.26 4.32
C THR A 18 11.23 3.83 5.77
N ILE A 19 10.27 4.45 6.45
CA ILE A 19 9.94 4.23 7.86
C ILE A 19 8.63 3.46 7.94
N ILE A 20 8.66 2.32 8.61
CA ILE A 20 7.49 1.50 8.92
C ILE A 20 7.26 1.55 10.44
N GLU A 21 6.16 2.19 10.83
CA GLU A 21 5.77 2.40 12.23
C GLU A 21 5.22 1.11 12.88
N PRO A 22 4.96 1.11 14.21
CA PRO A 22 4.41 -0.04 14.91
C PRO A 22 3.10 -0.59 14.31
N PHE A 23 2.94 -1.91 14.37
CA PHE A 23 1.69 -2.60 14.03
C PHE A 23 1.22 -2.41 12.57
N VAL A 24 2.13 -2.03 11.67
CA VAL A 24 1.88 -2.09 10.24
C VAL A 24 1.87 -3.54 9.77
N HIS A 25 0.96 -3.87 8.85
CA HIS A 25 0.95 -5.14 8.13
C HIS A 25 1.30 -4.88 6.66
N ILE A 26 2.31 -5.60 6.14
CA ILE A 26 2.72 -5.56 4.73
C ILE A 26 2.71 -6.97 4.17
N GLY A 27 1.83 -7.19 3.17
CA GLY A 27 1.63 -8.46 2.49
C GLY A 27 2.74 -8.86 1.51
N ALA A 28 2.54 -9.98 0.84
CA ALA A 28 3.44 -10.50 -0.19
C ALA A 28 3.34 -9.68 -1.48
N ASP A 29 4.37 -9.72 -2.33
CA ASP A 29 4.33 -9.00 -3.62
C ASP A 29 3.98 -7.50 -3.45
N VAL A 30 4.50 -6.88 -2.38
CA VAL A 30 4.38 -5.43 -2.12
C VAL A 30 5.70 -4.75 -2.44
N VAL A 31 5.62 -3.60 -3.10
CA VAL A 31 6.77 -2.72 -3.33
C VAL A 31 6.45 -1.34 -2.79
N ILE A 32 7.32 -0.81 -1.93
CA ILE A 32 7.28 0.55 -1.41
C ILE A 32 8.58 1.24 -1.78
N GLY A 33 8.48 2.43 -2.37
CA GLY A 33 9.62 3.26 -2.77
C GLY A 33 10.44 3.79 -1.60
N GLU A 34 11.32 4.73 -1.92
CA GLU A 34 12.24 5.37 -0.98
C GLU A 34 11.60 6.55 -0.24
N ASN A 35 12.15 6.84 0.95
CA ASN A 35 11.78 8.00 1.78
C ASN A 35 10.28 8.08 2.12
N CYS A 36 9.59 6.94 2.17
CA CYS A 36 8.19 6.88 2.56
C CYS A 36 8.04 6.82 4.08
N TRP A 37 6.90 7.28 4.58
CA TRP A 37 6.48 7.08 5.96
C TRP A 37 5.15 6.33 5.99
N ILE A 38 5.16 5.16 6.62
CA ILE A 38 4.00 4.30 6.79
C ILE A 38 3.61 4.32 8.26
N GLY A 39 2.55 5.04 8.57
CA GLY A 39 2.02 5.27 9.91
C GLY A 39 1.53 4.00 10.60
N ALA A 40 1.38 4.07 11.93
CA ALA A 40 1.01 2.91 12.74
C ALA A 40 -0.35 2.33 12.30
N HIS A 41 -0.52 1.01 12.42
CA HIS A 41 -1.76 0.31 12.05
C HIS A 41 -2.18 0.41 10.57
N VAL A 42 -1.31 0.88 9.67
CA VAL A 42 -1.56 0.80 8.23
C VAL A 42 -1.51 -0.66 7.78
N SER A 43 -2.40 -1.02 6.86
CA SER A 43 -2.47 -2.35 6.28
C SER A 43 -2.26 -2.27 4.76
N ILE A 44 -1.15 -2.80 4.27
CA ILE A 44 -0.79 -2.85 2.85
C ILE A 44 -0.87 -4.30 2.38
N MET A 45 -1.87 -4.59 1.56
CA MET A 45 -2.19 -5.93 1.06
C MET A 45 -1.40 -6.27 -0.19
N ASP A 46 -1.45 -7.56 -0.54
CA ASP A 46 -0.70 -8.13 -1.64
C ASP A 46 -0.90 -7.39 -2.98
N GLY A 47 0.17 -7.28 -3.75
CA GLY A 47 0.14 -6.65 -5.08
C GLY A 47 0.18 -5.11 -5.06
N SER A 48 0.34 -4.47 -3.90
CA SER A 48 0.45 -3.01 -3.83
C SER A 48 1.79 -2.50 -4.37
N ARG A 49 1.77 -1.38 -5.10
CA ARG A 49 2.93 -0.64 -5.60
C ARG A 49 2.83 0.80 -5.11
N ILE A 50 3.75 1.24 -4.28
CA ILE A 50 3.79 2.59 -3.72
C ILE A 50 5.10 3.24 -4.16
N GLY A 51 5.02 4.42 -4.76
CA GLY A 51 6.16 5.21 -5.20
C GLY A 51 6.98 5.80 -4.05
N ASP A 52 7.77 6.81 -4.37
CA ASP A 52 8.69 7.47 -3.46
C ASP A 52 8.02 8.64 -2.71
N ASN A 53 8.56 8.97 -1.53
CA ASN A 53 8.16 10.11 -0.70
C ASN A 53 6.67 10.12 -0.31
N CYS A 54 6.05 8.95 -0.21
CA CYS A 54 4.65 8.83 0.21
C CYS A 54 4.49 8.88 1.73
N HIS A 55 3.37 9.45 2.18
CA HIS A 55 2.98 9.47 3.59
C HIS A 55 1.63 8.78 3.74
N ILE A 56 1.59 7.61 4.38
CA ILE A 56 0.35 6.84 4.58
C ILE A 56 0.01 6.85 6.06
N PHE A 57 -1.10 7.49 6.41
CA PHE A 57 -1.48 7.78 7.78
C PHE A 57 -2.21 6.61 8.46
N PRO A 58 -2.27 6.61 9.81
CA PRO A 58 -2.75 5.47 10.59
C PRO A 58 -4.11 4.90 10.18
N GLY A 59 -4.21 3.58 10.19
CA GLY A 59 -5.44 2.84 9.91
C GLY A 59 -5.86 2.79 8.44
N ALA A 60 -5.08 3.36 7.52
CA ALA A 60 -5.35 3.22 6.08
C ALA A 60 -5.20 1.76 5.62
N VAL A 61 -6.04 1.35 4.65
CA VAL A 61 -6.00 0.00 4.05
C VAL A 61 -5.79 0.11 2.55
N ILE A 62 -4.67 -0.40 2.08
CA ILE A 62 -4.22 -0.32 0.68
C ILE A 62 -4.18 -1.72 0.08
N GLY A 63 -4.71 -1.88 -1.13
CA GLY A 63 -4.61 -3.12 -1.91
C GLY A 63 -5.62 -4.21 -1.55
N ALA A 64 -6.58 -3.94 -0.66
CA ALA A 64 -7.64 -4.89 -0.35
C ALA A 64 -8.44 -5.26 -1.62
N ILE A 65 -9.06 -6.44 -1.62
CA ILE A 65 -9.85 -6.91 -2.76
C ILE A 65 -10.98 -5.92 -3.09
N PRO A 66 -11.37 -5.78 -4.37
CA PRO A 66 -12.51 -4.95 -4.74
C PRO A 66 -13.78 -5.40 -4.01
N GLN A 67 -14.65 -4.44 -3.71
CA GLN A 67 -15.99 -4.72 -3.18
C GLN A 67 -17.00 -5.13 -4.27
N ASP A 68 -16.58 -5.13 -5.53
CA ASP A 68 -17.41 -5.56 -6.65
C ASP A 68 -17.69 -7.07 -6.56
N LEU A 69 -18.97 -7.43 -6.55
CA LEU A 69 -19.43 -8.83 -6.50
C LEU A 69 -18.99 -9.66 -7.72
N LYS A 70 -18.57 -9.01 -8.82
CA LYS A 70 -18.03 -9.66 -10.02
C LYS A 70 -16.56 -10.08 -9.86
N PHE A 71 -15.90 -9.67 -8.78
CA PHE A 71 -14.50 -10.02 -8.53
C PHE A 71 -14.35 -11.54 -8.38
N GLY A 72 -13.53 -12.14 -9.24
CA GLY A 72 -13.36 -13.59 -9.36
C GLY A 72 -12.07 -14.12 -8.76
N GLY A 73 -11.33 -13.30 -8.01
CA GLY A 73 -10.01 -13.67 -7.48
C GLY A 73 -8.86 -13.39 -8.46
N GLU A 74 -9.09 -12.63 -9.52
CA GLU A 74 -8.05 -12.23 -10.47
C GLU A 74 -6.88 -11.51 -9.78
N LYS A 75 -5.66 -11.71 -10.28
CA LYS A 75 -4.47 -11.03 -9.76
C LYS A 75 -4.44 -9.60 -10.29
N SER A 76 -4.79 -8.63 -9.45
CA SER A 76 -4.80 -7.20 -9.77
C SER A 76 -3.99 -6.40 -8.75
N VAL A 77 -3.76 -5.11 -9.00
CA VAL A 77 -2.85 -4.28 -8.20
C VAL A 77 -3.46 -2.93 -7.81
N VAL A 78 -2.85 -2.28 -6.82
CA VAL A 78 -2.95 -0.84 -6.60
C VAL A 78 -1.60 -0.23 -6.96
N VAL A 79 -1.61 0.87 -7.71
CA VAL A 79 -0.43 1.66 -8.03
C VAL A 79 -0.62 3.06 -7.47
N ILE A 80 0.23 3.45 -6.53
CA ILE A 80 0.31 4.78 -5.95
C ILE A 80 1.62 5.41 -6.46
N GLY A 81 1.51 6.59 -7.06
CA GLY A 81 2.63 7.36 -7.57
C GLY A 81 3.51 7.96 -6.45
N ASN A 82 4.25 9.00 -6.81
CA ASN A 82 5.21 9.67 -5.92
C ASN A 82 4.59 10.85 -5.18
N ASN A 83 5.13 11.18 -4.01
CA ASN A 83 4.73 12.34 -3.21
C ASN A 83 3.23 12.32 -2.85
N VAL A 84 2.66 11.14 -2.67
CA VAL A 84 1.24 10.96 -2.32
C VAL A 84 1.07 10.95 -0.82
N THR A 85 0.11 11.72 -0.32
CA THR A 85 -0.35 11.62 1.06
C THR A 85 -1.68 10.88 1.09
N ILE A 86 -1.80 9.85 1.92
CA ILE A 86 -3.05 9.13 2.16
C ILE A 86 -3.39 9.31 3.63
N ARG A 87 -4.53 9.94 3.91
CA ARG A 87 -4.97 10.24 5.29
C ARG A 87 -5.56 9.02 6.00
N GLU A 88 -5.82 9.22 7.29
CA GLU A 88 -6.29 8.20 8.22
C GLU A 88 -7.54 7.50 7.69
N TYR A 89 -7.59 6.17 7.84
CA TYR A 89 -8.73 5.33 7.48
C TYR A 89 -9.16 5.35 6.00
N CYS A 90 -8.36 5.95 5.11
CA CYS A 90 -8.58 5.82 3.68
C CYS A 90 -8.49 4.34 3.26
N THR A 91 -9.35 3.94 2.33
CA THR A 91 -9.32 2.60 1.73
C THR A 91 -9.09 2.73 0.23
N VAL A 92 -8.12 1.99 -0.29
CA VAL A 92 -7.81 1.94 -1.73
C VAL A 92 -7.77 0.48 -2.15
N ASN A 93 -8.83 0.01 -2.80
CA ASN A 93 -8.91 -1.38 -3.26
C ASN A 93 -8.19 -1.54 -4.60
N ARG A 94 -7.64 -2.74 -4.85
CA ARG A 94 -7.07 -3.09 -6.16
C ARG A 94 -8.14 -3.19 -7.24
N GLY A 95 -7.73 -3.29 -8.50
CA GLY A 95 -8.66 -3.30 -9.64
C GLY A 95 -9.42 -4.63 -9.79
N THR A 96 -10.39 -4.65 -10.70
CA THR A 96 -11.04 -5.87 -11.21
C THR A 96 -10.49 -6.23 -12.58
N LYS A 97 -10.97 -7.32 -13.19
CA LYS A 97 -10.68 -7.73 -14.58
C LYS A 97 -10.90 -6.65 -15.65
N ASP A 98 -11.63 -5.59 -15.34
CA ASP A 98 -11.92 -4.51 -16.29
C ASP A 98 -10.68 -3.65 -16.58
N LEU A 99 -9.81 -3.44 -15.58
CA LEU A 99 -8.58 -2.63 -15.72
C LEU A 99 -7.34 -3.26 -15.07
N MET A 100 -7.51 -4.30 -14.27
CA MET A 100 -6.47 -5.01 -13.50
C MET A 100 -5.70 -4.15 -12.51
N ARG A 101 -6.00 -2.85 -12.40
CA ARG A 101 -5.34 -1.93 -11.49
C ARG A 101 -6.23 -0.78 -11.06
N THR A 102 -5.97 -0.29 -9.86
CA THR A 102 -6.37 1.05 -9.39
C THR A 102 -5.13 1.92 -9.37
N GLU A 103 -5.23 3.18 -9.79
CA GLU A 103 -4.07 4.07 -9.95
C GLU A 103 -4.34 5.43 -9.29
N ILE A 104 -3.44 5.84 -8.37
CA ILE A 104 -3.34 7.19 -7.80
C ILE A 104 -2.06 7.82 -8.34
N LYS A 105 -2.17 9.00 -8.93
CA LYS A 105 -1.04 9.70 -9.56
C LYS A 105 -0.19 10.45 -8.54
N ASP A 106 0.89 11.04 -9.03
CA ASP A 106 1.82 11.81 -8.21
C ASP A 106 1.18 13.06 -7.60
N ASN A 107 1.70 13.50 -6.45
CA ASN A 107 1.34 14.75 -5.75
C ASN A 107 -0.15 14.85 -5.36
N CYS A 108 -0.78 13.72 -5.05
CA CYS A 108 -2.14 13.68 -4.51
C CYS A 108 -2.15 13.76 -2.97
N LEU A 109 -3.24 14.31 -2.42
CA LEU A 109 -3.61 14.30 -1.00
C LEU A 109 -4.98 13.65 -0.84
#